data_AF-A0A7Y2VRC7-F1
#
_entry.id   AF-A0A7Y2VRC7-F1
#
_cell.length_a   1.000
_cell.length_b   1.000
_cell.length_c   1.000
_cell.angle_alpha   90.00
_cell.angle_beta   90.00
_cell.angle_gamma   90.00
#
_symmetry.space_group_name_H-M   'P 1'
#
loop_
_entity.id
_entity.type
_entity.pdbx_description
1 polymer ?
#
loop_
_entity_poly.entity_id
_entity_poly.type
_entity_poly.pdbx_seq_one_letter_code
_entity_poly.pdbx_strand_id
1 'polypeptide(L)'
;MMTAPIRKPRLGLRSFRAKFMIVVGGAVLFDLLVSGGLALWNVQRLSRDATAEVGHGLERASQDYIRAYTDSTAAQVGLLLHQVHSDVKALTGVLQGQIDQPARNGEIGAAMARAAPDAVTVTFDAKGKWAQNLPGAPSVVSVWGYLLDKDRRPLPQVQTDIETSAVLDLVAPDLLKNGASKLQMYYIGPKERPIFRTAPYTDQAQTFDRLYPGHN
;
A
#
# COMPACT_ATOMS: atom_id res chain seq x y z
N MET A 1 4.32 94.81 -48.84
CA MET A 1 3.96 94.06 -47.63
C MET A 1 2.44 94.11 -47.51
N MET A 2 1.73 93.04 -47.86
CA MET A 2 0.33 92.84 -47.45
C MET A 2 -0.06 91.39 -47.73
N THR A 3 0.02 90.61 -46.65
CA THR A 3 -0.47 89.24 -46.50
C THR A 3 -1.98 89.20 -46.68
N ALA A 4 -2.47 88.51 -47.73
CA ALA A 4 -3.88 88.16 -47.83
C ALA A 4 -4.18 86.98 -46.87
N PRO A 5 -5.22 87.08 -46.03
CA PRO A 5 -5.47 86.09 -44.99
C PRO A 5 -6.03 84.80 -45.58
N ILE A 6 -5.49 83.68 -45.10
CA ILE A 6 -6.01 82.34 -45.36
C ILE A 6 -7.44 82.28 -44.78
N ARG A 7 -8.44 82.31 -45.65
CA ARG A 7 -9.84 82.19 -45.28
C ARG A 7 -10.12 80.74 -44.88
N LYS A 8 -10.02 80.44 -43.58
CA LYS A 8 -10.44 79.14 -43.02
C LYS A 8 -11.89 78.87 -43.42
N PRO A 9 -12.21 77.78 -44.13
CA PRO A 9 -13.58 77.48 -44.49
C PRO A 9 -14.37 77.17 -43.21
N ARG A 10 -15.29 78.07 -42.86
CA ARG A 10 -16.27 77.83 -41.80
C ARG A 10 -17.30 76.84 -42.34
N LEU A 11 -17.27 75.61 -41.82
CA LEU A 11 -18.26 74.56 -42.07
C LEU A 11 -19.63 75.00 -41.56
N GLY A 12 -20.44 75.58 -42.45
CA GLY A 12 -21.84 75.86 -42.16
C GLY A 12 -22.70 74.60 -42.30
N LEU A 13 -23.54 74.33 -41.30
CA LEU A 13 -24.45 73.17 -41.19
C LEU A 13 -25.44 73.00 -42.37
N ARG A 14 -25.58 73.99 -43.24
CA ARG A 14 -26.43 73.94 -44.46
C ARG A 14 -25.67 73.62 -45.75
N SER A 15 -24.34 73.43 -45.70
CA SER A 15 -23.54 73.13 -46.91
C SER A 15 -23.58 71.63 -47.29
N PHE A 16 -23.62 71.33 -48.59
CA PHE A 16 -23.60 69.97 -49.11
C PHE A 16 -22.40 69.15 -48.61
N ARG A 17 -21.23 69.79 -48.46
CA ARG A 17 -20.01 69.17 -47.94
C ARG A 17 -20.13 68.76 -46.47
N ALA A 18 -20.79 69.56 -45.63
CA ALA A 18 -21.05 69.20 -44.24
C ALA A 18 -22.03 68.02 -44.13
N LYS A 19 -23.11 68.03 -44.94
CA LYS A 19 -24.05 66.91 -45.00
C LYS A 19 -23.37 65.62 -45.47
N PHE A 20 -22.51 65.70 -46.48
CA PHE A 20 -21.75 64.57 -46.99
C PHE A 20 -20.77 64.01 -45.95
N MET A 21 -19.98 64.86 -45.28
CA MET A 21 -19.05 64.41 -44.23
C MET A 21 -19.78 63.78 -43.04
N ILE A 22 -20.95 64.29 -42.65
CA ILE A 22 -21.76 63.70 -41.58
C ILE A 22 -22.27 62.31 -41.98
N VAL A 23 -22.76 62.16 -43.21
CA VAL A 23 -23.27 60.87 -43.70
C VAL A 23 -22.14 59.85 -43.83
N VAL A 24 -21.02 60.22 -44.47
CA VAL A 24 -19.87 59.32 -44.65
C VAL A 24 -19.19 59.01 -43.32
N GLY A 25 -18.94 60.03 -42.49
CA GLY A 25 -18.35 59.84 -41.17
C GLY A 25 -19.24 59.02 -40.24
N GLY A 26 -20.56 59.22 -40.29
CA GLY A 26 -21.53 58.43 -39.56
C GLY A 26 -21.56 56.97 -40.03
N ALA A 27 -21.49 56.72 -41.34
CA ALA A 27 -21.42 55.37 -41.89
C ALA A 27 -20.13 54.63 -41.46
N VAL A 28 -18.98 55.30 -41.50
CA VAL A 28 -17.69 54.72 -41.08
C VAL A 28 -17.65 54.45 -39.57
N LEU A 29 -18.16 55.37 -38.74
CA LEU A 29 -18.25 55.17 -37.29
C LEU A 29 -19.21 54.05 -36.92
N PHE A 30 -20.34 53.97 -37.63
CA PHE A 30 -21.30 52.89 -37.44
C PHE A 30 -20.69 51.53 -37.81
N ASP A 31 -20.00 51.45 -38.95
CA ASP A 31 -19.32 50.23 -39.38
C ASP A 31 -18.22 49.78 -38.41
N LEU A 32 -17.43 50.71 -37.88
CA LEU A 32 -16.43 50.45 -36.83
C LEU A 32 -17.06 49.95 -35.52
N LEU A 33 -18.19 50.54 -35.10
CA LEU A 33 -18.91 50.12 -33.90
C LEU A 33 -19.50 48.72 -34.04
N VAL A 34 -20.13 48.43 -35.18
CA VAL A 34 -20.72 47.11 -35.47
C VAL A 34 -19.61 46.06 -35.60
N SER A 35 -18.56 46.33 -36.38
CA SER A 35 -17.44 45.40 -36.57
C SER A 35 -16.65 45.17 -35.28
N GLY A 36 -16.39 46.22 -34.51
CA GLY A 36 -15.72 46.12 -33.21
C GLY A 36 -16.56 45.38 -32.17
N GLY A 37 -17.87 45.64 -32.12
CA GLY A 37 -18.82 44.93 -31.26
C GLY A 37 -18.92 43.44 -31.59
N LEU A 38 -19.01 43.09 -32.87
CA LEU A 38 -19.03 41.70 -33.34
C LEU A 38 -17.71 40.98 -33.05
N ALA A 39 -16.57 41.64 -33.25
CA ALA A 39 -15.26 41.07 -32.93
C ALA A 39 -15.12 40.78 -31.43
N LEU A 40 -15.50 41.73 -30.57
CA LEU A 40 -15.47 41.54 -29.11
C LEU A 40 -16.42 40.42 -28.67
N TRP A 41 -17.62 40.36 -29.24
CA TRP A 41 -18.59 39.31 -28.93
C TRP A 41 -18.08 37.92 -29.33
N ASN A 42 -17.50 37.78 -30.53
CA ASN A 42 -16.92 36.52 -30.98
C ASN A 42 -15.76 36.08 -30.10
N VAL A 43 -14.86 36.98 -29.72
CA VAL A 43 -13.72 36.65 -28.84
C VAL A 43 -14.22 36.23 -27.45
N GLN A 44 -15.19 36.95 -26.87
CA GLN A 44 -15.76 36.59 -25.57
C GLN A 44 -16.48 35.25 -25.60
N ARG A 45 -17.24 34.98 -26.66
CA ARG A 45 -17.91 33.69 -26.85
C ARG A 45 -16.89 32.55 -26.98
N LEU A 46 -15.91 32.69 -27.86
CA LEU A 46 -14.87 31.69 -28.06
C LEU A 46 -14.05 31.46 -26.78
N SER A 47 -13.74 32.54 -26.04
CA SER A 47 -13.03 32.46 -24.76
C SER A 47 -13.83 31.68 -23.72
N ARG A 48 -15.15 31.91 -23.62
CA ARG A 48 -16.03 31.15 -22.73
C ARG A 48 -16.15 29.69 -23.14
N ASP A 49 -16.34 29.43 -24.43
CA ASP A 49 -16.45 28.08 -24.97
C ASP A 49 -15.14 27.29 -24.74
N ALA A 50 -13.99 27.92 -25.00
CA ALA A 50 -12.67 27.34 -24.72
C ALA A 50 -12.44 27.09 -23.23
N THR A 51 -12.85 28.02 -22.36
CA THR A 51 -12.73 27.85 -20.90
C THR A 51 -13.60 26.69 -20.41
N ALA A 52 -14.82 26.55 -20.94
CA ALA A 52 -15.72 25.44 -20.62
C ALA A 52 -15.15 24.10 -21.10
N GLU A 53 -14.64 24.03 -22.34
CA GLU A 53 -14.04 22.81 -22.88
C GLU A 53 -12.78 22.40 -22.12
N VAL A 54 -11.92 23.37 -21.76
CA VAL A 54 -10.75 23.13 -20.91
C VAL A 54 -11.17 22.65 -19.52
N GLY A 55 -12.20 23.25 -18.93
CA GLY A 55 -12.75 22.83 -17.64
C GLY A 55 -13.25 21.39 -17.67
N HIS A 56 -14.04 21.02 -18.69
CA HIS A 56 -14.50 19.65 -18.89
C HIS A 56 -13.36 18.68 -19.18
N GLY A 57 -12.36 19.09 -19.95
CA GLY A 57 -11.15 18.30 -20.22
C GLY A 57 -10.36 18.01 -18.95
N LEU A 58 -10.14 19.03 -18.10
CA LEU A 58 -9.47 18.90 -16.81
C LEU A 58 -10.26 18.03 -15.84
N GLU A 59 -11.58 18.19 -15.76
CA GLU A 59 -12.44 17.37 -14.91
C GLU A 59 -12.40 15.90 -15.34
N ARG A 60 -12.56 15.63 -16.64
CA ARG A 60 -12.49 14.27 -17.19
C ARG A 60 -11.11 13.64 -16.97
N ALA A 61 -10.04 14.39 -17.26
CA ALA A 61 -8.68 13.92 -17.03
C ALA A 61 -8.39 13.64 -15.55
N SER A 62 -8.90 14.46 -14.63
CA SER A 62 -8.77 14.25 -13.19
C SER A 62 -9.53 13.00 -12.73
N GLN A 63 -10.78 12.82 -13.19
CA GLN A 63 -11.58 11.63 -12.89
C GLN A 63 -10.94 10.36 -13.42
N ASP A 64 -10.44 10.38 -14.66
CA ASP A 64 -9.78 9.26 -15.30
C ASP A 64 -8.46 8.92 -14.59
N TYR A 65 -7.68 9.94 -14.20
CA TYR A 65 -6.47 9.76 -13.40
C TYR A 65 -6.79 9.10 -12.05
N ILE A 66 -7.79 9.59 -11.31
CA ILE A 66 -8.17 9.03 -10.00
C ILE A 66 -8.64 7.58 -10.15
N ARG A 67 -9.48 7.28 -11.15
CA ARG A 67 -9.93 5.90 -11.42
C ARG A 67 -8.78 4.99 -11.77
N ALA A 68 -7.95 5.37 -12.75
CA ALA A 68 -6.81 4.56 -13.18
C ALA A 68 -5.81 4.33 -12.04
N TYR A 69 -5.54 5.36 -11.23
CA TYR A 69 -4.69 5.23 -10.05
C TYR A 69 -5.29 4.29 -9.01
N THR A 70 -6.59 4.41 -8.75
CA THR A 70 -7.30 3.54 -7.79
C THR A 70 -7.31 2.09 -8.25
N ASP A 71 -7.64 1.83 -9.52
CA ASP A 71 -7.68 0.50 -10.10
C ASP A 71 -6.29 -0.15 -10.13
N SER A 72 -5.27 0.61 -10.53
CA SER A 72 -3.88 0.14 -10.51
C SER A 72 -3.41 -0.17 -9.08
N THR A 73 -3.74 0.69 -8.11
CA THR A 73 -3.40 0.46 -6.71
C THR A 73 -4.12 -0.77 -6.16
N ALA A 74 -5.42 -0.93 -6.46
CA ALA A 74 -6.20 -2.08 -6.05
C ALA A 74 -5.65 -3.38 -6.66
N ALA A 75 -5.26 -3.37 -7.94
CA ALA A 75 -4.62 -4.50 -8.59
C ALA A 75 -3.28 -4.87 -7.93
N GLN A 76 -2.44 -3.87 -7.63
CA GLN A 76 -1.17 -4.09 -6.95
C GLN A 76 -1.36 -4.67 -5.54
N VAL A 77 -2.29 -4.13 -4.76
CA VAL A 77 -2.64 -4.67 -3.43
C VAL A 77 -3.18 -6.09 -3.55
N GLY A 78 -4.04 -6.36 -4.54
CA GLY A 78 -4.56 -7.69 -4.81
C GLY A 78 -3.47 -8.71 -5.10
N LEU A 79 -2.48 -8.36 -5.92
CA LEU A 79 -1.32 -9.22 -6.20
C LEU A 79 -0.49 -9.50 -4.94
N LEU A 80 -0.22 -8.47 -4.13
CA LEU A 80 0.52 -8.64 -2.87
C LEU A 80 -0.22 -9.55 -1.89
N LEU A 81 -1.54 -9.36 -1.72
CA LEU A 81 -2.36 -10.21 -0.86
C LEU A 81 -2.40 -11.65 -1.37
N HIS A 82 -2.52 -11.86 -2.68
CA HIS A 82 -2.46 -13.21 -3.25
C HIS A 82 -1.10 -13.89 -3.02
N GLN A 83 0.01 -13.15 -3.11
CA GLN A 83 1.33 -13.69 -2.81
C GLN A 83 1.45 -14.09 -1.33
N VAL A 84 1.07 -13.20 -0.41
CA VAL A 84 1.08 -13.50 1.03
C VAL A 84 0.21 -14.73 1.33
N HIS A 85 -0.99 -14.78 0.76
CA HIS A 85 -1.90 -15.91 0.94
C HIS A 85 -1.30 -17.22 0.40
N SER A 86 -0.64 -17.17 -0.75
CA SER A 86 0.02 -18.34 -1.36
C SER A 86 1.17 -18.84 -0.50
N ASP A 87 2.00 -17.95 0.04
CA ASP A 87 3.09 -18.32 0.96
C ASP A 87 2.56 -18.97 2.25
N VAL A 88 1.49 -18.42 2.83
CA VAL A 88 0.84 -18.98 4.02
C VAL A 88 0.26 -20.35 3.71
N LYS A 89 -0.43 -20.48 2.58
CA LYS A 89 -1.02 -21.76 2.13
C LYS A 89 0.06 -22.82 1.90
N ALA A 90 1.21 -22.45 1.34
CA ALA A 90 2.34 -23.35 1.19
C ALA A 90 2.86 -23.85 2.54
N LEU A 91 3.06 -22.94 3.51
CA LEU A 91 3.49 -23.31 4.86
C LEU A 91 2.45 -24.20 5.56
N THR A 92 1.16 -23.85 5.47
CA THR A 92 0.08 -24.68 6.02
C THR A 92 0.06 -26.06 5.38
N GLY A 93 0.24 -26.17 4.06
CA GLY A 93 0.29 -27.44 3.36
C GLY A 93 1.45 -28.34 3.84
N VAL A 94 2.63 -27.76 4.08
CA VAL A 94 3.77 -28.49 4.66
C VAL A 94 3.45 -29.01 6.06
N LEU A 95 2.93 -28.15 6.94
CA LEU A 95 2.63 -28.51 8.32
C LEU A 95 1.50 -29.53 8.42
N GLN A 96 0.42 -29.34 7.67
CA GLN A 96 -0.69 -30.29 7.62
C GLN A 96 -0.23 -31.64 7.03
N GLY A 97 0.64 -31.63 6.02
CA GLY A 97 1.22 -32.84 5.46
C GLY A 97 2.12 -33.62 6.42
N GLN A 98 2.67 -32.97 7.46
CA GLN A 98 3.33 -33.67 8.57
C GLN A 98 2.30 -34.28 9.52
N ILE A 99 1.28 -33.50 9.90
CA ILE A 99 0.21 -33.94 10.81
C ILE A 99 -0.54 -35.16 10.24
N ASP A 100 -0.84 -35.14 8.94
CA ASP A 100 -1.58 -36.21 8.26
C ASP A 100 -0.76 -37.51 8.10
N GLN A 101 0.57 -37.45 8.28
CA GLN A 101 1.48 -38.58 8.09
C GLN A 101 2.42 -38.75 9.30
N PRO A 102 1.90 -39.23 10.45
CA PRO A 102 2.62 -39.21 11.73
C PRO A 102 3.93 -40.00 11.74
N ALA A 103 4.00 -41.13 11.01
CA ALA A 103 5.23 -41.92 10.91
C ALA A 103 6.36 -41.13 10.22
N ARG A 104 6.06 -40.55 9.05
CA ARG A 104 7.01 -39.71 8.30
C ARG A 104 7.37 -38.44 9.09
N ASN A 105 6.40 -37.86 9.79
CA ASN A 105 6.64 -36.71 10.65
C ASN A 105 7.65 -37.03 11.76
N GLY A 106 7.54 -38.19 12.41
CA GLY A 106 8.53 -38.62 13.40
C GLY A 106 9.94 -38.72 12.81
N GLU A 107 10.08 -39.29 11.60
CA GLU A 107 11.37 -39.38 10.91
C GLU A 107 11.96 -38.00 10.55
N ILE A 108 11.12 -37.10 10.03
CA ILE A 108 11.53 -35.74 9.67
C ILE A 108 11.88 -34.94 10.93
N GLY A 109 11.06 -34.98 11.96
CA GLY A 109 11.32 -34.33 13.25
C GLY A 109 12.64 -34.80 13.86
N ALA A 110 12.88 -36.12 13.89
CA ALA A 110 14.14 -36.68 14.37
C ALA A 110 15.35 -36.31 13.49
N ALA A 111 15.17 -36.14 12.18
CA ALA A 111 16.22 -35.64 11.30
C ALA A 111 16.53 -34.16 11.57
N MET A 112 15.51 -33.32 11.71
CA MET A 112 15.65 -31.89 12.04
C MET A 112 16.31 -31.69 13.40
N ALA A 113 15.89 -32.45 14.42
CA ALA A 113 16.48 -32.43 15.76
C ALA A 113 17.97 -32.79 15.75
N ARG A 114 18.38 -33.75 14.91
CA ARG A 114 19.81 -34.12 14.75
C ARG A 114 20.62 -33.07 14.00
N ALA A 115 20.04 -32.46 12.98
CA ALA A 115 20.71 -31.46 12.15
C ALA A 115 20.86 -30.10 12.88
N ALA A 116 19.87 -29.72 13.68
CA ALA A 116 19.85 -28.49 14.46
C ALA A 116 19.29 -28.74 15.87
N PRO A 117 20.10 -29.30 16.80
CA PRO A 117 19.67 -29.59 18.17
C PRO A 117 19.14 -28.36 18.91
N ASP A 118 19.73 -27.18 18.65
CA ASP A 118 19.34 -25.91 19.26
C ASP A 118 17.96 -25.42 18.79
N ALA A 119 17.42 -25.93 17.68
CA ALA A 119 16.07 -25.60 17.24
C ALA A 119 15.01 -26.31 18.08
N VAL A 120 15.31 -27.48 18.65
CA VAL A 120 14.34 -28.31 19.38
C VAL A 120 14.61 -28.39 20.88
N THR A 121 15.74 -27.84 21.33
CA THR A 121 16.13 -27.80 22.74
C THR A 121 15.71 -26.46 23.35
N VAL A 122 14.88 -26.50 24.39
CA VAL A 122 14.43 -25.30 25.10
C VAL A 122 15.11 -25.17 26.45
N THR A 123 15.40 -23.93 26.83
CA THR A 123 15.94 -23.55 28.13
C THR A 123 14.85 -22.85 28.94
N PHE A 124 14.69 -23.28 30.19
CA PHE A 124 13.72 -22.68 31.11
C PHE A 124 14.19 -21.33 31.66
N ASP A 125 13.33 -20.33 31.57
CA ASP A 125 13.48 -19.03 32.22
C ASP A 125 12.76 -19.04 33.58
N ALA A 126 13.52 -18.91 34.66
CA ALA A 126 12.96 -18.94 36.02
C ALA A 126 12.15 -17.68 36.40
N LYS A 127 12.39 -16.55 35.74
CA LYS A 127 11.69 -15.29 36.01
C LYS A 127 10.32 -15.27 35.34
N GLY A 128 10.27 -15.67 34.07
CA GLY A 128 9.06 -15.72 33.27
C GLY A 128 8.29 -17.03 33.38
N LYS A 129 8.89 -18.09 33.95
CA LYS A 129 8.31 -19.44 34.09
C LYS A 129 7.88 -20.07 32.76
N TRP A 130 8.60 -19.78 31.70
CA TRP A 130 8.42 -20.37 30.38
C TRP A 130 9.75 -20.97 29.90
N ALA A 131 9.72 -21.78 28.85
CA ALA A 131 10.94 -22.27 28.21
C ALA A 131 10.99 -21.81 26.75
N GLN A 132 12.19 -21.50 26.28
CA GLN A 132 12.45 -21.08 24.90
C GLN A 132 13.80 -21.59 24.43
N ASN A 133 13.95 -21.87 23.13
CA ASN A 133 15.28 -22.15 22.59
C ASN A 133 16.19 -20.91 22.61
N LEU A 134 17.49 -21.15 22.69
CA LEU A 134 18.50 -20.08 22.69
C LEU A 134 18.63 -19.45 21.30
N PRO A 135 19.15 -18.20 21.22
CA PRO A 135 19.43 -17.57 19.94
C PRO A 135 20.41 -18.40 19.09
N GLY A 136 20.19 -18.45 17.78
CA GLY A 136 21.05 -19.17 16.83
C GLY A 136 20.29 -20.07 15.86
N ALA A 137 19.08 -20.50 16.23
CA ALA A 137 18.17 -21.20 15.33
C ALA A 137 17.43 -20.23 14.38
N PRO A 138 16.97 -20.69 13.19
CA PRO A 138 16.17 -19.88 12.28
C PRO A 138 14.84 -19.41 12.86
N SER A 139 14.26 -20.20 13.78
CA SER A 139 13.03 -19.88 14.48
C SER A 139 13.21 -19.90 16.00
N VAL A 140 12.30 -19.20 16.68
CA VAL A 140 12.10 -19.32 18.12
C VAL A 140 10.93 -20.27 18.39
N VAL A 141 11.06 -21.14 19.39
CA VAL A 141 9.95 -21.92 19.96
C VAL A 141 9.76 -21.57 21.42
N SER A 142 8.55 -21.17 21.78
CA SER A 142 8.13 -20.79 23.14
C SER A 142 7.16 -21.82 23.70
N VAL A 143 7.43 -22.24 24.94
CA VAL A 143 6.67 -23.25 25.68
C VAL A 143 6.30 -22.68 27.05
N TRP A 144 5.02 -22.67 27.38
CA TRP A 144 4.53 -22.15 28.65
C TRP A 144 4.82 -23.09 29.82
N GLY A 145 4.89 -22.55 31.04
CA GLY A 145 5.28 -23.29 32.24
C GLY A 145 4.41 -24.50 32.55
N TYR A 146 3.10 -24.41 32.30
CA TYR A 146 2.15 -25.51 32.51
C TYR A 146 2.32 -26.69 31.53
N LEU A 147 3.12 -26.51 30.48
CA LEU A 147 3.50 -27.57 29.53
C LEU A 147 4.84 -28.23 29.89
N LEU A 148 5.43 -27.83 31.02
CA LEU A 148 6.67 -28.37 31.54
C LEU A 148 6.40 -29.31 32.70
N ASP A 149 7.27 -30.30 32.86
CA ASP A 149 7.27 -31.20 33.99
C ASP A 149 7.93 -30.59 35.23
N LYS A 150 8.05 -31.39 36.30
CA LYS A 150 8.67 -30.97 37.57
C LYS A 150 10.16 -30.64 37.43
N ASP A 151 10.82 -31.20 36.43
CA ASP A 151 12.23 -30.96 36.11
C ASP A 151 12.40 -29.78 35.14
N ARG A 152 11.31 -29.07 34.84
CA ARG A 152 11.25 -27.91 33.92
C ARG A 152 11.58 -28.28 32.48
N ARG A 153 11.34 -29.53 32.10
CA ARG A 153 11.48 -30.01 30.73
C ARG A 153 10.10 -30.10 30.07
N PRO A 154 10.00 -29.92 28.74
CA PRO A 154 8.74 -30.14 28.04
C PRO A 154 8.19 -31.54 28.32
N LEU A 155 6.88 -31.64 28.55
CA LEU A 155 6.20 -32.93 28.59
C LEU A 155 6.47 -33.71 27.29
N PRO A 156 6.50 -35.07 27.31
CA PRO A 156 6.88 -35.85 26.12
C PRO A 156 6.06 -35.52 24.85
N GLN A 157 4.77 -35.24 25.01
CA GLN A 157 3.89 -34.85 23.90
C GLN A 157 4.24 -33.45 23.37
N VAL A 158 4.61 -32.52 24.26
CA VAL A 158 5.03 -31.16 23.92
C VAL A 158 6.37 -31.20 23.19
N GLN A 159 7.30 -32.04 23.65
CA GLN A 159 8.57 -32.28 22.96
C GLN A 159 8.35 -32.79 21.53
N THR A 160 7.37 -33.68 21.34
CA THR A 160 6.99 -34.17 20.00
C THR A 160 6.46 -33.04 19.11
N ASP A 161 5.65 -32.12 19.65
CA ASP A 161 5.17 -30.96 18.87
C ASP A 161 6.30 -29.98 18.55
N ILE A 162 7.27 -29.79 19.46
CA ILE A 162 8.48 -28.99 19.22
C ILE A 162 9.29 -29.59 18.07
N GLU A 163 9.48 -30.91 18.05
CA GLU A 163 10.21 -31.58 16.97
C GLU A 163 9.44 -31.53 15.64
N THR A 164 8.13 -31.77 15.68
CA THR A 164 7.23 -31.71 14.52
C THR A 164 7.26 -30.33 13.87
N SER A 165 7.18 -29.28 14.68
CA SER A 165 7.17 -27.91 14.18
C SER A 165 8.53 -27.42 13.68
N ALA A 166 9.61 -28.18 13.88
CA ALA A 166 10.96 -27.80 13.43
C ALA A 166 11.07 -27.73 11.90
N VAL A 167 10.15 -28.39 11.17
CA VAL A 167 10.04 -28.25 9.71
C VAL A 167 9.81 -26.80 9.27
N LEU A 168 9.28 -25.94 10.16
CA LEU A 168 9.15 -24.50 9.91
C LEU A 168 10.53 -23.88 9.62
N ASP A 169 11.59 -24.34 10.27
CA ASP A 169 12.96 -23.83 10.10
C ASP A 169 13.53 -24.16 8.72
N LEU A 170 12.97 -25.17 8.04
CA LEU A 170 13.35 -25.53 6.69
C LEU A 170 12.66 -24.65 5.64
N VAL A 171 11.40 -24.28 5.89
CA VAL A 171 10.55 -23.65 4.85
C VAL A 171 10.38 -22.15 5.05
N ALA A 172 10.21 -21.70 6.30
CA ALA A 172 9.91 -20.30 6.60
C ALA A 172 11.05 -19.33 6.22
N PRO A 173 12.35 -19.63 6.43
CA PRO A 173 13.42 -18.72 6.04
C PRO A 173 13.40 -18.37 4.55
N ASP A 174 13.19 -19.35 3.68
CA ASP A 174 13.12 -19.13 2.24
C ASP A 174 11.86 -18.37 1.83
N LEU A 175 10.71 -18.65 2.46
CA LEU A 175 9.48 -17.90 2.22
C LEU A 175 9.57 -16.45 2.75
N LEU A 176 10.35 -16.18 3.79
CA LEU A 176 10.60 -14.83 4.30
C LEU A 176 11.57 -14.06 3.42
N LYS A 177 12.59 -14.74 2.88
CA LYS A 177 13.62 -14.14 2.04
C LYS A 177 13.14 -13.86 0.62
N ASN A 178 12.38 -14.79 0.04
CA ASN A 178 12.04 -14.76 -1.39
C ASN A 178 10.54 -14.53 -1.66
N GLY A 179 9.69 -14.63 -0.64
CA GLY A 179 8.24 -14.43 -0.76
C GLY A 179 7.83 -12.96 -0.63
N ALA A 180 6.55 -12.73 -0.33
CA ALA A 180 6.07 -11.38 -0.05
C ALA A 180 6.72 -10.82 1.23
N SER A 181 7.03 -9.53 1.22
CA SER A 181 7.59 -8.83 2.38
C SER A 181 6.64 -8.96 3.58
N LYS A 182 7.08 -9.66 4.61
CA LYS A 182 6.33 -9.94 5.83
C LYS A 182 7.29 -9.97 7.03
N LEU A 183 6.77 -9.61 8.20
CA LEU A 183 7.60 -9.49 9.40
C LEU A 183 7.98 -10.85 9.97
N GLN A 184 7.00 -11.75 10.07
CA GLN A 184 7.14 -13.04 10.73
C GLN A 184 6.19 -14.07 10.11
N MET A 185 6.55 -15.34 10.23
CA MET A 185 5.64 -16.47 10.03
C MET A 185 5.57 -17.26 11.33
N TYR A 186 4.38 -17.70 11.72
CA TYR A 186 4.17 -18.39 12.98
C TYR A 186 3.37 -19.68 12.82
N TYR A 187 3.66 -20.62 13.71
CA TYR A 187 2.90 -21.84 13.94
C TYR A 187 2.44 -21.86 15.41
N ILE A 188 1.18 -22.24 15.60
CA ILE A 188 0.63 -22.51 16.93
C ILE A 188 0.30 -24.00 16.99
N GLY A 189 0.77 -24.64 18.06
CA GLY A 189 0.47 -26.03 18.35
C GLY A 189 -1.03 -26.30 18.62
N PRO A 190 -1.36 -27.56 18.96
CA PRO A 190 -2.71 -27.96 19.31
C PRO A 190 -3.29 -27.12 20.46
N LYS A 191 -4.62 -27.02 20.52
CA LYS A 191 -5.30 -26.22 21.56
C LYS A 191 -4.99 -26.70 22.98
N GLU A 192 -4.79 -28.01 23.14
CA GLU A 192 -4.49 -28.66 24.42
C GLU A 192 -3.05 -28.40 24.88
N ARG A 193 -2.16 -28.07 23.93
CA ARG A 193 -0.72 -27.90 24.15
C ARG A 193 -0.17 -26.82 23.22
N PRO A 194 -0.56 -25.55 23.43
CA PRO A 194 -0.23 -24.47 22.50
C PRO A 194 1.23 -24.05 22.67
N ILE A 195 2.12 -24.68 21.92
CA ILE A 195 3.46 -24.15 21.67
C ILE A 195 3.38 -23.05 20.61
N PHE A 196 4.27 -22.08 20.70
CA PHE A 196 4.35 -21.00 19.72
C PHE A 196 5.70 -21.05 19.04
N ARG A 197 5.73 -21.16 17.71
CA ARG A 197 6.98 -21.15 16.94
C ARG A 197 6.96 -20.07 15.88
N THR A 198 7.98 -19.23 15.83
CA THR A 198 8.06 -18.15 14.84
C THR A 198 9.41 -18.00 14.19
N ALA A 199 9.39 -17.63 12.91
CA ALA A 199 10.58 -17.23 12.16
C ALA A 199 10.42 -15.79 11.68
N PRO A 200 11.49 -14.97 11.69
CA PRO A 200 12.81 -15.27 12.25
C PRO A 200 12.81 -15.33 13.78
N TYR A 201 13.91 -15.81 14.37
CA TYR A 201 14.10 -15.85 15.83
C TYR A 201 13.82 -14.48 16.49
N THR A 202 13.05 -14.49 17.59
CA THR A 202 12.79 -13.31 18.44
C THR A 202 12.64 -13.71 19.90
N ASP A 203 12.82 -12.79 20.85
CA ASP A 203 12.57 -13.01 22.28
C ASP A 203 11.07 -12.94 22.61
N GLN A 204 10.34 -13.88 22.03
CA GLN A 204 8.89 -13.82 21.94
C GLN A 204 8.19 -14.16 23.25
N ALA A 205 8.64 -15.19 23.96
CA ALA A 205 8.05 -15.58 25.23
C ALA A 205 8.13 -14.44 26.25
N GLN A 206 9.29 -13.77 26.34
CA GLN A 206 9.49 -12.60 27.18
C GLN A 206 8.56 -11.44 26.80
N THR A 207 8.39 -11.20 25.51
CA THR A 207 7.54 -10.12 25.01
C THR A 207 6.07 -10.37 25.36
N PHE A 208 5.58 -11.60 25.13
CA PHE A 208 4.21 -11.97 25.47
C PHE A 208 3.94 -11.95 26.98
N ASP A 209 4.86 -12.47 27.80
CA ASP A 209 4.75 -12.46 29.27
C ASP A 209 4.71 -11.03 29.85
N ARG A 210 5.38 -10.07 29.18
CA ARG A 210 5.34 -8.66 29.56
C ARG A 210 4.03 -7.99 29.17
N LEU A 211 3.53 -8.24 27.96
CA LEU A 211 2.35 -7.57 27.40
C LEU A 211 1.04 -8.14 27.94
N TYR A 212 1.05 -9.43 28.23
CA TYR A 212 -0.04 -10.15 28.82
C TYR A 212 0.59 -10.93 29.98
N PRO A 213 0.26 -10.68 31.25
CA PRO A 213 0.70 -11.54 32.35
C PRO A 213 -0.38 -12.59 32.69
N GLY A 214 0.02 -13.71 33.33
CA GLY A 214 -0.91 -14.67 33.94
C GLY A 214 -1.12 -16.00 33.21
N HIS A 215 -0.24 -16.38 32.28
CA HIS A 215 -0.40 -17.58 31.43
C HIS A 215 0.23 -18.82 32.02
N ASN A 216 1.01 -18.66 33.08
CA ASN A 216 1.87 -19.69 33.67
C ASN A 216 1.39 -20.12 35.06
#